data_AF-A0A345UNF7-F1
#
_entry.id   AF-A0A345UNF7-F1
#
_cell.length_a   1.000
_cell.length_b   1.000
_cell.length_c   1.000
_cell.angle_alpha   90.00
_cell.angle_beta   90.00
_cell.angle_gamma   90.00
#
_symmetry.space_group_name_H-M   'P 1'
#
loop_
_entity.id
_entity.type
_entity.pdbx_description
1 polymer ?
#
loop_
_entity_poly.entity_id
_entity_poly.type
_entity_poly.pdbx_seq_one_letter_code
_entity_poly.pdbx_strand_id
1 'polypeptide(L)'
;MQQFYTQFSEAQPGKKFTNGLVALFTGALSMIFPDLLHIIIAAWLISNAIMQFLQRPGFFVGFVSFVAGVFVYQFENFIPYAFAFVLIVMAFGAILSGGISFFGIITFVFALLITGTPALANIMIGAFLVFYGSTSLYTWWQFRKLRKQL
;
A
#
# COMPACT_ATOMS: atom_id res chain seq x y z
N MET A 1 20.26 5.94 22.76
CA MET A 1 18.86 6.44 22.84
C MET A 1 18.55 7.66 21.95
N GLN A 2 19.36 7.98 20.93
CA GLN A 2 19.08 9.09 19.99
C GLN A 2 18.55 8.63 18.61
N GLN A 3 18.66 7.34 18.27
CA GLN A 3 18.17 6.80 16.99
C GLN A 3 16.65 6.62 16.94
N PHE A 4 15.98 6.56 18.09
CA PHE A 4 14.53 6.37 18.13
C PHE A 4 13.76 7.64 17.74
N TYR A 5 14.36 8.84 17.84
CA TYR A 5 13.71 10.10 17.46
C TYR A 5 13.87 10.45 15.99
N THR A 6 14.94 10.00 15.34
CA THR A 6 15.20 10.30 13.91
C THR A 6 14.29 9.53 12.96
N GLN A 7 13.67 8.41 13.39
CA GLN A 7 12.64 7.72 12.59
C GLN A 7 11.25 8.36 12.67
N PHE A 8 10.94 9.16 13.70
CA PHE A 8 9.62 9.82 13.84
C PHE A 8 9.57 11.20 13.17
N SER A 9 10.69 11.76 12.74
CA SER A 9 10.80 13.13 12.23
C SER A 9 10.47 13.32 10.73
N GLU A 10 10.31 12.25 9.94
CA GLU A 10 9.98 12.33 8.49
C GLU A 10 8.55 11.88 8.14
N ALA A 11 7.73 11.52 9.13
CA ALA A 11 6.35 11.11 8.91
C ALA A 11 5.44 12.34 8.69
N GLN A 12 5.30 12.81 7.44
CA GLN A 12 4.33 13.84 7.09
C GLN A 12 2.90 13.37 7.43
N PRO A 13 2.27 13.90 8.50
CA PRO A 13 1.02 13.32 9.00
C PRO A 13 -0.12 13.46 7.99
N GLY A 14 -0.10 14.52 7.19
CA GLY A 14 -1.05 14.70 6.07
C GLY A 14 -1.03 13.52 5.10
N LYS A 15 0.16 13.01 4.73
CA LYS A 15 0.29 11.86 3.82
C LYS A 15 -0.33 10.59 4.39
N LYS A 16 -0.14 10.32 5.69
CA LYS A 16 -0.73 9.14 6.34
C LYS A 16 -2.26 9.19 6.35
N PHE A 17 -2.82 10.39 6.53
CA PHE A 17 -4.26 10.58 6.45
C PHE A 17 -4.80 10.38 5.03
N THR A 18 -4.20 11.06 4.04
CA THR A 18 -4.64 10.96 2.63
C THR A 18 -4.49 9.56 2.09
N ASN A 19 -3.34 8.91 2.31
CA ASN A 19 -3.11 7.54 1.83
C ASN A 19 -4.05 6.55 2.52
N GLY A 20 -4.33 6.79 3.80
CA GLY A 20 -5.27 5.98 4.57
C GLY A 20 -6.68 6.03 4.00
N LEU A 21 -7.20 7.24 3.75
CA LEU A 21 -8.52 7.41 3.15
C LEU A 21 -8.60 6.86 1.73
N VAL A 22 -7.62 7.21 0.88
CA VAL A 22 -7.58 6.75 -0.52
C VAL A 22 -7.59 5.23 -0.55
N ALA A 23 -6.75 4.56 0.25
CA ALA A 23 -6.72 3.11 0.30
C ALA A 23 -8.03 2.50 0.82
N LEU A 24 -8.68 3.10 1.84
CA LEU A 24 -9.98 2.61 2.31
C LEU A 24 -11.05 2.69 1.23
N PHE A 25 -11.15 3.85 0.55
CA PHE A 25 -12.11 4.01 -0.55
C PHE A 25 -11.79 3.07 -1.70
N THR A 26 -10.54 2.97 -2.13
CA THR A 26 -10.12 2.02 -3.17
C THR A 26 -10.45 0.58 -2.77
N GLY A 27 -10.20 0.20 -1.51
CA GLY A 27 -10.49 -1.13 -1.01
C GLY A 27 -11.98 -1.46 -1.02
N ALA A 28 -12.82 -0.53 -0.54
CA ALA A 28 -14.27 -0.67 -0.59
C ALA A 28 -14.79 -0.75 -2.02
N LEU A 29 -14.33 0.15 -2.91
CA LEU A 29 -14.71 0.16 -4.32
C LEU A 29 -14.29 -1.13 -5.04
N SER A 30 -13.11 -1.68 -4.73
CA SER A 30 -12.61 -2.94 -5.30
C SER A 30 -13.50 -4.14 -4.97
N MET A 31 -14.15 -4.12 -3.80
CA MET A 31 -15.08 -5.17 -3.39
C MET A 31 -16.47 -4.98 -4.00
N ILE A 32 -16.96 -3.73 -4.08
CA ILE A 32 -18.31 -3.40 -4.55
C ILE A 32 -18.41 -3.50 -6.08
N PHE A 33 -17.37 -3.07 -6.80
CA PHE A 33 -17.34 -2.97 -8.26
C PHE A 33 -16.22 -3.84 -8.85
N PRO A 34 -16.34 -5.18 -8.80
CA PRO A 34 -15.32 -6.09 -9.30
C PRO A 34 -15.04 -5.91 -10.81
N ASP A 35 -16.06 -5.54 -11.60
CA ASP A 35 -15.91 -5.33 -13.04
C ASP A 35 -15.00 -4.13 -13.37
N LEU A 36 -14.86 -3.18 -12.44
CA LEU A 36 -14.01 -1.99 -12.58
C LEU A 36 -12.67 -2.13 -11.84
N LEU A 37 -12.34 -3.33 -11.34
CA LEU A 37 -11.15 -3.55 -10.52
C LEU A 37 -9.87 -3.10 -11.24
N HIS A 38 -9.75 -3.36 -12.54
CA HIS A 38 -8.58 -2.95 -13.33
C HIS A 38 -8.37 -1.44 -13.29
N ILE A 39 -9.42 -0.63 -13.47
CA ILE A 39 -9.37 0.85 -13.40
C ILE A 39 -9.06 1.30 -11.97
N ILE A 40 -9.77 0.75 -10.98
CA ILE A 40 -9.64 1.15 -9.58
C ILE A 40 -8.21 0.90 -9.07
N ILE A 41 -7.67 -0.29 -9.33
CA ILE A 41 -6.33 -0.68 -8.90
C ILE A 41 -5.25 0.04 -9.71
N ALA A 42 -5.43 0.22 -11.03
CA ALA A 42 -4.51 1.01 -11.84
C ALA A 42 -4.39 2.45 -11.32
N ALA A 43 -5.53 3.11 -11.07
CA ALA A 43 -5.56 4.46 -10.54
C ALA A 43 -4.85 4.56 -9.18
N TRP A 44 -5.12 3.61 -8.28
CA TRP A 44 -4.46 3.57 -6.98
C TRP A 44 -2.95 3.34 -7.08
N LEU A 45 -2.50 2.38 -7.90
CA LEU A 45 -1.09 2.07 -8.12
C LEU A 45 -0.32 3.25 -8.73
N ILE A 46 -0.89 3.91 -9.73
CA ILE A 46 -0.29 5.09 -10.36
C ILE A 46 -0.24 6.26 -9.37
N SER A 47 -1.31 6.51 -8.61
CA SER A 47 -1.32 7.54 -7.57
C SER A 47 -0.26 7.26 -6.50
N ASN A 48 -0.17 6.01 -6.04
CA ASN A 48 0.84 5.59 -5.08
C ASN A 48 2.26 5.75 -5.64
N ALA A 49 2.47 5.42 -6.92
CA ALA A 49 3.75 5.60 -7.59
C ALA A 49 4.20 7.07 -7.62
N ILE A 50 3.30 7.99 -7.97
CA ILE A 50 3.59 9.43 -7.99
C ILE A 50 4.03 9.89 -6.59
N MET A 51 3.34 9.45 -5.54
CA MET A 51 3.72 9.79 -4.16
C MET A 51 5.09 9.24 -3.74
N GLN A 52 5.46 8.07 -4.27
CA GLN A 52 6.75 7.43 -4.02
C GLN A 52 7.89 8.06 -4.81
N PHE A 53 7.65 8.53 -6.04
CA PHE A 53 8.65 9.25 -6.84
C PHE A 53 9.10 10.55 -6.19
N LEU A 54 8.24 11.19 -5.40
CA LEU A 54 8.58 12.37 -4.62
C LEU A 54 9.56 12.07 -3.46
N GLN A 55 9.93 10.80 -3.23
CA GLN A 55 10.78 10.36 -2.14
C GLN A 55 12.00 9.59 -2.69
N ARG A 56 13.21 10.04 -2.35
CA ARG A 56 14.47 9.40 -2.81
C ARG A 56 14.56 7.89 -2.53
N PRO A 57 14.25 7.38 -1.31
CA PRO A 57 14.29 5.93 -1.07
C PRO A 57 13.10 5.18 -1.72
N GLY A 58 12.04 5.89 -2.11
CA GLY A 58 10.81 5.31 -2.66
C GLY A 58 10.81 5.14 -4.17
N PHE A 59 11.81 5.67 -4.90
CA PHE A 59 11.78 5.73 -6.37
C PHE A 59 11.58 4.37 -7.03
N PHE A 60 12.29 3.33 -6.59
CA PHE A 60 12.15 1.98 -7.15
C PHE A 60 10.75 1.40 -6.92
N VAL A 61 10.21 1.52 -5.71
CA VAL A 61 8.84 1.09 -5.36
C VAL A 61 7.82 1.86 -6.19
N GLY A 62 8.06 3.16 -6.41
CA GLY A 62 7.25 4.00 -7.28
C GLY A 62 7.27 3.51 -8.73
N PHE A 63 8.44 3.19 -9.27
CA PHE A 63 8.56 2.67 -10.63
C PHE A 63 7.83 1.35 -10.82
N VAL A 64 8.03 0.40 -9.90
CA VAL A 64 7.33 -0.88 -9.90
C VAL A 64 5.81 -0.68 -9.83
N SER A 65 5.35 0.20 -8.94
CA SER A 65 3.93 0.51 -8.79
C SER A 65 3.35 1.16 -10.05
N PHE A 66 4.10 2.06 -10.70
CA PHE A 66 3.67 2.72 -11.93
C PHE A 66 3.50 1.72 -13.07
N VAL A 67 4.54 0.90 -13.31
CA VAL A 67 4.53 -0.13 -14.35
C VAL A 67 3.40 -1.12 -14.10
N ALA A 68 3.25 -1.59 -12.86
CA ALA A 68 2.14 -2.47 -12.50
C ALA A 68 0.78 -1.81 -12.75
N GLY A 69 0.61 -0.53 -12.40
CA GLY A 69 -0.65 0.20 -12.64
C GLY A 69 -1.02 0.29 -14.12
N VAL A 70 -0.05 0.64 -14.98
CA VAL A 70 -0.25 0.67 -16.45
C VAL A 70 -0.57 -0.73 -16.98
N PHE A 71 0.11 -1.76 -16.47
CA PHE A 71 -0.07 -3.13 -16.90
C PHE A 71 -1.45 -3.69 -16.51
N VAL A 72 -1.89 -3.45 -15.27
CA VAL A 72 -3.20 -3.85 -14.73
C VAL A 72 -4.33 -3.16 -15.48
N TYR A 73 -4.16 -1.89 -15.87
CA TYR A 73 -5.14 -1.18 -16.69
C TYR A 73 -5.38 -1.85 -18.04
N GLN A 74 -4.32 -2.35 -18.68
CA GLN A 74 -4.39 -2.94 -20.02
C GLN A 74 -4.76 -4.43 -20.01
N PHE A 75 -4.38 -5.16 -18.96
CA PHE A 75 -4.50 -6.61 -18.87
C PHE A 75 -5.21 -7.05 -17.58
N GLU A 76 -6.53 -7.14 -17.63
CA GLU A 76 -7.36 -7.49 -16.46
C GLU A 76 -7.01 -8.86 -15.87
N ASN A 77 -6.69 -9.84 -16.72
CA ASN A 77 -6.32 -11.19 -16.28
C ASN A 77 -5.02 -11.21 -15.45
N PHE A 78 -4.19 -10.16 -15.53
CA PHE A 78 -2.93 -10.07 -14.80
C PHE A 78 -3.02 -9.28 -13.50
N ILE A 79 -4.18 -8.71 -13.15
CA ILE A 79 -4.39 -7.97 -11.90
C ILE A 79 -3.82 -8.70 -10.67
N PRO A 80 -4.12 -9.99 -10.43
CA PRO A 80 -3.67 -10.67 -9.22
C PRO A 80 -2.14 -10.73 -9.13
N TYR A 81 -1.48 -11.04 -10.25
CA TYR A 81 -0.04 -11.22 -10.30
C TYR A 81 0.71 -9.89 -10.23
N ALA A 82 0.27 -8.88 -10.97
CA ALA A 82 0.89 -7.56 -10.96
C ALA A 82 0.73 -6.88 -9.59
N PHE A 83 -0.44 -6.99 -8.97
CA PHE A 83 -0.67 -6.44 -7.63
C PHE A 83 0.16 -7.18 -6.58
N ALA A 84 0.17 -8.52 -6.60
CA ALA A 84 0.99 -9.31 -5.67
C ALA A 84 2.49 -9.02 -5.82
N PHE A 85 2.98 -8.79 -7.04
CA PHE A 85 4.37 -8.38 -7.25
C PHE A 85 4.69 -7.05 -6.56
N VAL A 86 3.80 -6.05 -6.67
CA VAL A 86 3.96 -4.77 -5.93
C VAL A 86 3.98 -5.02 -4.43
N LEU A 87 3.07 -5.86 -3.91
CA LEU A 87 3.04 -6.22 -2.49
C LEU A 87 4.33 -6.89 -2.03
N ILE A 88 4.89 -7.80 -2.83
CA ILE A 88 6.17 -8.44 -2.54
C ILE A 88 7.26 -7.37 -2.43
N VAL A 89 7.39 -6.48 -3.41
CA VAL A 89 8.40 -5.41 -3.38
C VAL A 89 8.24 -4.53 -2.13
N MET A 90 7.00 -4.17 -1.77
CA MET A 90 6.72 -3.41 -0.55
C MET A 90 7.04 -4.19 0.73
N ALA A 91 6.69 -5.47 0.79
CA ALA A 91 6.94 -6.33 1.93
C ALA A 91 8.43 -6.50 2.20
N PHE A 92 9.22 -6.80 1.16
CA PHE A 92 10.67 -6.91 1.26
C PHE A 92 11.29 -5.57 1.67
N GLY A 93 10.84 -4.45 1.07
CA GLY A 93 11.28 -3.12 1.50
C GLY A 93 11.05 -2.88 2.99
N ALA A 94 9.88 -3.25 3.51
CA ALA A 94 9.52 -3.07 4.92
C ALA A 94 10.26 -4.04 5.87
N ILE A 95 10.56 -5.26 5.45
CA ILE A 95 11.30 -6.24 6.26
C ILE A 95 12.79 -5.89 6.31
N LEU A 96 13.37 -5.46 5.18
CA LEU A 96 14.80 -5.15 5.08
C LEU A 96 15.18 -3.81 5.73
N SER A 97 14.23 -2.90 5.97
CA SER A 97 14.51 -1.57 6.51
C SER A 97 14.87 -1.50 8.01
N GLY A 98 14.91 -2.62 8.73
CA GLY A 98 15.32 -2.62 10.16
C GLY A 98 14.81 -3.75 11.04
N GLY A 99 14.24 -4.82 10.46
CA GLY A 99 13.77 -6.00 11.20
C GLY A 99 12.48 -6.58 10.63
N ILE A 100 12.04 -7.74 11.15
CA ILE A 100 10.77 -8.38 10.78
C ILE A 100 9.62 -7.41 11.09
N SER A 101 9.20 -6.65 10.09
CA SER A 101 8.08 -5.72 10.18
C SER A 101 6.79 -6.51 10.12
N PHE A 102 5.95 -6.38 11.16
CA PHE A 102 4.60 -6.96 11.18
C PHE A 102 3.80 -6.58 9.92
N PHE A 103 3.91 -5.31 9.50
CA PHE A 103 3.29 -4.83 8.26
C PHE A 103 3.87 -5.53 7.01
N GLY A 104 5.19 -5.72 6.98
CA GLY A 104 5.87 -6.43 5.90
C GLY A 104 5.42 -7.90 5.78
N ILE A 105 5.31 -8.62 6.90
CA ILE A 105 4.80 -10.00 6.93
C ILE A 105 3.37 -10.05 6.40
N ILE A 106 2.48 -9.19 6.90
CA ILE A 106 1.08 -9.20 6.47
C ILE A 106 0.99 -8.90 4.96
N THR A 107 1.74 -7.91 4.48
CA THR A 107 1.79 -7.57 3.06
C THR A 107 2.26 -8.76 2.22
N PHE A 108 3.27 -9.50 2.68
CA PHE A 108 3.74 -10.71 2.03
C PHE A 108 2.69 -11.83 2.02
N VAL A 109 2.00 -12.05 3.13
CA VAL A 109 0.90 -13.04 3.23
C VAL A 109 -0.21 -12.71 2.24
N PHE A 110 -0.63 -11.44 2.14
CA PHE A 110 -1.61 -11.03 1.14
C PHE A 110 -1.13 -11.28 -0.29
N ALA A 111 0.14 -11.03 -0.58
CA ALA A 111 0.70 -11.33 -1.90
C ALA A 111 0.58 -12.82 -2.24
N LEU A 112 0.94 -13.70 -1.31
CA LEU A 112 0.82 -15.15 -1.49
C LEU A 112 -0.64 -15.59 -1.67
N LEU A 113 -1.54 -15.06 -0.86
CA LEU A 113 -2.98 -15.36 -0.95
C LEU A 113 -3.53 -14.95 -2.31
N ILE A 114 -3.24 -13.73 -2.78
CA ILE A 114 -3.70 -13.24 -4.09
C ILE A 114 -3.19 -14.11 -5.23
N THR A 115 -1.91 -14.53 -5.19
CA THR A 115 -1.35 -15.44 -6.21
C THR A 115 -1.89 -16.86 -6.13
N GLY A 116 -2.17 -17.35 -4.92
CA GLY A 116 -2.65 -18.72 -4.68
C GLY A 116 -4.14 -18.89 -4.97
N THR A 117 -4.93 -17.81 -4.87
CA THR A 117 -6.37 -17.83 -5.17
C THR A 117 -6.79 -16.63 -6.05
N PRO A 118 -6.38 -16.58 -7.33
CA PRO A 118 -6.67 -15.46 -8.23
C PRO A 118 -8.17 -15.15 -8.40
N ALA A 119 -9.02 -16.17 -8.28
CA ALA A 119 -10.48 -16.03 -8.35
C ALA A 119 -11.06 -15.13 -7.24
N LEU A 120 -10.34 -14.95 -6.13
CA LEU A 120 -10.72 -14.09 -5.01
C LEU A 120 -9.91 -12.79 -4.96
N ALA A 121 -9.19 -12.45 -6.03
CA ALA A 121 -8.28 -11.31 -6.05
C ALA A 121 -8.98 -9.98 -5.71
N ASN A 122 -10.18 -9.73 -6.20
CA ASN A 122 -10.96 -8.53 -5.87
C ASN A 122 -11.16 -8.37 -4.35
N ILE A 123 -11.56 -9.46 -3.66
CA ILE A 123 -11.79 -9.48 -2.22
C ILE A 123 -10.46 -9.34 -1.47
N MET A 124 -9.43 -10.09 -1.87
CA MET A 124 -8.13 -10.08 -1.19
C MET A 124 -7.40 -8.74 -1.35
N ILE A 125 -7.43 -8.16 -2.55
CA ILE A 125 -6.89 -6.82 -2.83
C ILE A 125 -7.66 -5.78 -2.03
N GLY A 126 -9.00 -5.84 -2.06
CA GLY A 126 -9.84 -4.95 -1.26
C GLY A 126 -9.52 -5.04 0.23
N ALA A 127 -9.37 -6.26 0.77
CA ALA A 127 -9.11 -6.50 2.17
C ALA A 127 -7.72 -5.98 2.57
N PHE A 128 -6.71 -6.20 1.73
CA PHE A 128 -5.38 -5.61 1.91
C PHE A 128 -5.45 -4.08 1.96
N LEU A 129 -6.17 -3.45 1.02
CA LEU A 129 -6.30 -2.00 0.94
C LEU A 129 -7.05 -1.43 2.16
N VAL A 130 -8.07 -2.12 2.66
CA VAL A 130 -8.76 -1.74 3.90
C VAL A 130 -7.83 -1.86 5.10
N PHE A 131 -7.04 -2.92 5.19
CA PHE A 131 -6.04 -3.10 6.25
C PHE A 131 -4.96 -2.01 6.18
N TYR A 132 -4.38 -1.77 5.01
CA TYR A 132 -3.39 -0.71 4.77
C TYR A 132 -3.97 0.68 5.11
N GLY A 133 -5.19 0.95 4.66
CA GLY A 133 -5.87 2.22 4.93
C GLY A 133 -6.11 2.44 6.42
N SER A 134 -6.62 1.43 7.12
CA SER A 134 -6.88 1.45 8.56
C SER A 134 -5.60 1.66 9.37
N THR A 135 -4.53 0.94 9.04
CA THR A 135 -3.23 1.09 9.72
C THR A 135 -2.60 2.46 9.48
N SER A 136 -2.74 3.02 8.27
CA SER A 136 -2.28 4.37 7.96
C SER A 136 -3.04 5.45 8.76
N LEU A 137 -4.37 5.35 8.84
CA LEU A 137 -5.19 6.26 9.65
C LEU A 137 -4.91 6.13 11.15
N TYR A 138 -4.76 4.91 11.66
CA TYR A 138 -4.41 4.67 13.06
C TYR A 138 -3.07 5.34 13.40
N THR A 139 -2.07 5.16 12.53
CA THR A 139 -0.75 5.77 12.72
C THR A 139 -0.82 7.29 12.69
N TRP A 140 -1.62 7.87 11.79
CA TRP A 140 -1.88 9.30 11.77
C TRP A 140 -2.52 9.81 13.07
N TRP A 141 -3.50 9.08 13.61
CA TRP A 141 -4.17 9.44 14.85
C TRP A 141 -3.20 9.45 16.03
N GLN A 142 -2.33 8.43 16.12
CA GLN A 142 -1.26 8.40 17.12
C GLN A 142 -0.33 9.63 17.02
N PHE A 143 0.09 10.00 15.81
CA PHE A 143 0.91 11.20 15.59
C PHE A 143 0.21 12.50 16.01
N ARG A 144 -1.11 12.60 15.79
CA ARG A 144 -1.90 13.76 16.26
C ARG A 144 -1.99 13.80 17.77
N LYS A 145 -2.10 12.65 18.44
CA LYS A 145 -2.16 12.57 19.91
C LYS A 145 -0.82 12.99 20.53
N LEU A 146 0.30 12.50 20.03
CA LEU A 146 1.64 12.83 20.53
C LEU A 146 1.98 14.32 20.37
N ARG A 147 1.60 14.94 19.26
CA ARG A 147 1.80 16.40 19.04
C ARG A 147 0.98 17.29 19.97
N LYS A 148 -0.08 16.79 20.60
CA LYS A 148 -0.85 17.57 21.60
C LYS A 148 -0.26 17.48 23.01
N GLN A 149 0.72 16.58 23.23
CA GLN A 149 1.35 16.33 24.52
C GLN A 149 2.73 17.00 24.65
N LEU A 150 3.24 17.56 23.56
CA LEU A 150 4.45 18.38 23.47
C LEU A 150 4.05 19.84 23.36
#